data_AF-A0A3B9A3S6-F1
#
_entry.id   AF-A0A3B9A3S6-F1
#
_cell.length_a   1.000
_cell.length_b   1.000
_cell.length_c   1.000
_cell.angle_alpha   90.00
_cell.angle_beta   90.00
_cell.angle_gamma   90.00
#
_symmetry.space_group_name_H-M   'P 1'
#
loop_
_entity.id
_entity.type
_entity.pdbx_description
1 polymer ?
#
loop_
_entity_poly.entity_id
_entity_poly.type
_entity_poly.pdbx_seq_one_letter_code
_entity_poly.pdbx_strand_id
1 'polypeptide(L)'
;SEKLKRIDIPPSKYQIMELCTGDGRIEIPLDEVYPIVRDSCRYCIDMTAEFSDLSVGGARSSAGWDFDRGWNQVIVRSKKGEELLKIAIKKGVLEYREIEPEYLEKLRKASVNKKKNAIRKIIKKTGNLNNLLYLDPDDPLLQSLLLEAKQEGAS
;
A
#
# COMPACT_ATOMS: atom_id res chain seq x y z
N SER A 1 19.70 20.87 -17.82
CA SER A 1 18.83 20.15 -16.88
C SER A 1 18.77 18.71 -17.32
N GLU A 2 19.27 17.78 -16.52
CA GLU A 2 19.12 16.35 -16.81
C GLU A 2 17.63 15.97 -16.83
N LYS A 3 17.23 15.19 -17.84
CA LYS A 3 15.82 14.83 -18.02
C LYS A 3 15.50 13.61 -17.18
N LEU A 4 14.71 13.80 -16.13
CA LEU A 4 14.12 12.72 -15.35
C LEU A 4 13.25 11.82 -16.25
N LYS A 5 13.47 10.50 -16.19
CA LYS A 5 12.72 9.50 -16.97
C LYS A 5 11.72 8.72 -16.13
N ARG A 6 12.07 8.36 -14.89
CA ARG A 6 11.25 7.57 -13.99
C ARG A 6 11.56 7.89 -12.53
N ILE A 7 10.53 7.85 -11.69
CA ILE A 7 10.64 7.79 -10.23
C ILE A 7 10.05 6.47 -9.78
N ASP A 8 10.69 5.80 -8.82
CA ASP A 8 10.16 4.59 -8.21
C ASP A 8 10.41 4.60 -6.69
N ILE A 9 9.58 3.89 -5.93
CA ILE A 9 9.77 3.63 -4.51
C ILE A 9 9.80 2.11 -4.33
N PRO A 10 11.00 1.50 -4.33
CA PRO A 10 11.16 0.07 -4.14
C PRO A 10 10.51 -0.44 -2.84
N PRO A 11 10.39 -1.77 -2.67
CA PRO A 11 10.00 -2.37 -1.41
C PRO A 11 10.61 -1.74 -0.16
N SER A 12 9.81 -1.58 0.89
CA SER A 12 10.21 -0.86 2.11
C SER A 12 11.51 -1.36 2.73
N LYS A 13 11.92 -2.61 2.52
CA LYS A 13 13.24 -3.11 2.96
C LYS A 13 14.43 -2.31 2.42
N TYR A 14 14.29 -1.60 1.30
CA TYR A 14 15.35 -0.80 0.69
C TYR A 14 15.44 0.63 1.24
N GLN A 15 14.36 1.16 1.83
CA GLN A 15 14.29 2.52 2.41
C GLN A 15 14.80 3.65 1.50
N ILE A 16 14.58 3.54 0.18
CA ILE A 16 14.98 4.55 -0.81
C ILE A 16 13.83 4.93 -1.76
N MET A 17 13.96 6.10 -2.36
CA MET A 17 13.30 6.51 -3.60
C MET A 17 14.35 6.55 -4.71
N GLU A 18 14.04 5.97 -5.87
CA GLU A 18 14.93 5.94 -7.03
C GLU A 18 14.51 7.00 -8.07
N LEU A 19 15.46 7.83 -8.51
CA LEU A 19 15.31 8.71 -9.67
C LEU A 19 16.17 8.18 -10.82
N CYS A 20 15.55 7.88 -11.95
CA CYS A 20 16.25 7.40 -13.15
C CYS A 20 16.37 8.53 -14.18
N THR A 21 17.59 8.87 -14.57
CA THR A 21 17.92 9.93 -15.53
C THR A 21 18.55 9.35 -16.81
N GLY A 22 19.08 10.21 -17.69
CA GLY A 22 19.91 9.79 -18.82
C GLY A 22 21.22 9.15 -18.37
N ASP A 23 21.77 9.63 -17.25
CA ASP A 23 23.16 9.40 -16.82
C ASP A 23 23.26 8.35 -15.70
N GLY A 24 22.13 7.88 -15.18
CA GLY A 24 22.10 6.76 -14.24
C GLY A 24 20.91 6.77 -13.29
N ARG A 25 21.10 6.09 -12.15
CA ARG A 25 20.16 6.03 -11.03
C ARG A 25 20.70 6.86 -9.87
N ILE A 26 19.86 7.73 -9.33
CA ILE A 26 20.10 8.45 -8.08
C ILE A 26 19.18 7.83 -7.02
N GLU A 27 19.73 7.51 -5.85
CA GLU A 27 18.99 6.96 -4.71
C GLU A 27 18.87 8.03 -3.64
N ILE A 28 17.63 8.29 -3.20
CA ILE A 28 17.32 9.24 -2.13
C ILE A 28 16.80 8.44 -0.93
N PRO A 29 17.42 8.53 0.26
CA PRO A 29 16.91 7.91 1.47
C PRO A 29 15.48 8.38 1.78
N LEU A 30 14.59 7.45 2.17
CA LEU A 30 13.20 7.83 2.49
C LEU A 30 13.10 8.75 3.71
N ASP A 31 14.10 8.77 4.58
CA ASP A 31 14.16 9.71 5.72
C ASP A 31 14.22 11.18 5.28
N GLU A 32 14.74 11.46 4.08
CA GLU A 32 14.69 12.79 3.48
C GLU A 32 13.33 13.09 2.82
N VAL A 33 12.58 12.05 2.43
CA VAL A 33 11.27 12.15 1.78
C VAL A 33 10.13 12.25 2.79
N TYR A 34 10.19 11.53 3.92
CA TYR A 34 9.12 11.52 4.92
C TYR A 34 8.72 12.90 5.47
N PRO A 35 9.61 13.89 5.64
CA PRO A 35 9.24 15.24 6.06
C PRO A 35 8.35 15.99 5.08
N ILE A 36 8.45 15.70 3.77
CA ILE A 36 7.68 16.38 2.72
C ILE A 36 6.39 15.63 2.34
N VAL A 37 6.16 14.43 2.91
CA VAL A 37 4.90 13.70 2.74
C VAL A 37 3.75 14.53 3.30
N ARG A 38 2.70 14.69 2.50
CA ARG A 38 1.48 15.42 2.88
C ARG A 38 0.92 14.87 4.19
N ASP A 39 0.66 15.75 5.16
CA ASP A 39 0.23 15.36 6.51
C ASP A 39 -1.06 14.51 6.50
N SER A 40 -1.99 14.77 5.58
CA SER A 40 -3.22 13.99 5.44
C SER A 40 -2.98 12.50 5.17
N CYS A 41 -1.87 12.13 4.50
CA CYS A 41 -1.52 10.73 4.24
C CYS A 41 -1.25 9.96 5.54
N ARG A 42 -0.90 10.64 6.63
CA ARG A 42 -0.63 10.03 7.95
C ARG A 42 -1.90 9.57 8.66
N TYR A 43 -3.08 9.99 8.20
CA TYR A 43 -4.36 9.62 8.78
C TYR A 43 -5.15 8.65 7.90
N CYS A 44 -4.70 8.38 6.67
CA CYS A 44 -5.40 7.49 5.74
C CYS A 44 -5.24 6.01 6.13
N ILE A 45 -6.37 5.30 6.23
CA ILE A 45 -6.43 3.86 6.57
C ILE A 45 -6.46 2.94 5.34
N ASP A 46 -6.61 3.48 4.12
CA ASP A 46 -6.69 2.68 2.90
C ASP A 46 -5.33 2.56 2.21
N MET A 47 -4.85 1.32 2.04
CA MET A 47 -3.60 1.02 1.33
C MET A 47 -3.84 0.49 -0.08
N THR A 48 -4.91 -0.27 -0.30
CA THR A 48 -5.11 -1.09 -1.49
C THR A 48 -6.35 -0.67 -2.27
N ALA A 49 -6.77 0.59 -2.13
CA ALA A 49 -7.96 1.15 -2.80
C ALA A 49 -9.18 0.25 -2.59
N GLU A 50 -9.57 0.07 -1.33
CA GLU A 50 -10.52 -0.97 -0.90
C GLU A 50 -11.92 -0.85 -1.53
N PHE A 51 -12.27 0.35 -2.01
CA PHE A 51 -13.54 0.66 -2.67
C PHE A 51 -13.50 0.59 -4.21
N SER A 52 -12.39 0.17 -4.80
CA SER A 52 -12.25 0.04 -6.26
C SER A 52 -12.85 -1.27 -6.79
N ASP A 53 -13.28 -1.30 -8.06
CA ASP A 53 -13.62 -2.56 -8.75
C ASP A 53 -12.38 -3.46 -8.92
N LEU A 54 -11.25 -2.83 -9.26
CA LEU A 54 -9.93 -3.40 -9.44
C LEU A 54 -8.89 -2.53 -8.73
N SER A 55 -8.06 -3.14 -7.89
CA SER A 55 -6.91 -2.48 -7.27
C SER A 55 -5.63 -2.95 -7.93
N VAL A 56 -4.78 -2.02 -8.38
CA VAL A 56 -3.53 -2.33 -9.09
C VAL A 56 -2.36 -1.65 -8.39
N GLY A 57 -1.29 -2.40 -8.14
CA GLY A 57 -0.04 -1.87 -7.59
C GLY A 57 1.15 -2.75 -7.93
N GLY A 58 2.37 -2.29 -7.65
CA GLY A 58 3.59 -3.05 -7.95
C GLY A 58 3.58 -4.44 -7.31
N ALA A 59 3.98 -5.45 -8.07
CA ALA A 59 3.96 -6.84 -7.63
C ALA A 59 4.90 -7.09 -6.45
N ARG A 60 4.58 -8.13 -5.66
CA ARG A 60 5.40 -8.63 -4.56
C ARG A 60 5.25 -10.14 -4.48
N SER A 61 6.05 -10.87 -5.25
CA SER A 61 6.02 -12.33 -5.36
C SER A 61 7.27 -12.97 -4.76
N SER A 62 7.39 -14.31 -4.85
CA SER A 62 8.59 -15.07 -4.47
C SER A 62 9.77 -14.75 -5.37
N ALA A 63 9.51 -14.32 -6.60
CA ALA A 63 10.53 -14.13 -7.62
C ALA A 63 11.46 -12.95 -7.30
N GLY A 64 11.07 -12.10 -6.35
CA GLY A 64 11.89 -11.00 -5.86
C GLY A 64 11.77 -9.74 -6.71
N TRP A 65 12.40 -8.66 -6.23
CA TRP A 65 12.18 -7.31 -6.74
C TRP A 65 12.57 -7.12 -8.20
N ASP A 66 13.66 -7.74 -8.65
CA ASP A 66 14.11 -7.58 -10.05
C ASP A 66 13.12 -8.14 -11.06
N PHE A 67 12.37 -9.17 -10.67
CA PHE A 67 11.25 -9.67 -11.45
C PHE A 67 9.99 -8.81 -11.23
N ASP A 68 9.63 -8.58 -9.97
CA ASP A 68 8.39 -7.90 -9.58
C ASP A 68 8.26 -6.46 -10.10
N ARG A 69 9.38 -5.75 -10.29
CA ARG A 69 9.39 -4.38 -10.81
C ARG A 69 8.82 -4.23 -12.22
N GLY A 70 8.71 -5.33 -12.97
CA GLY A 70 8.07 -5.38 -14.28
C GLY A 70 6.59 -5.79 -14.25
N TRP A 71 6.06 -6.13 -13.07
CA TRP A 71 4.73 -6.69 -12.89
C TRP A 71 3.88 -5.86 -11.93
N ASN A 72 2.57 -5.94 -12.14
CA ASN A 72 1.59 -5.44 -11.19
C ASN A 72 0.84 -6.60 -10.56
N GLN A 73 0.50 -6.45 -9.28
CA GLN A 73 -0.49 -7.27 -8.60
C GLN A 73 -1.86 -6.62 -8.72
N VAL A 74 -2.86 -7.43 -9.05
CA VAL A 74 -4.26 -7.00 -9.23
C VAL A 74 -5.14 -7.68 -8.19
N ILE A 75 -5.94 -6.91 -7.46
CA ILE A 75 -7.01 -7.42 -6.59
C ILE A 75 -8.35 -7.14 -7.28
N VAL A 76 -9.12 -8.19 -7.50
CA VAL A 76 -10.50 -8.10 -8.02
C VAL A 76 -11.46 -8.04 -6.84
N ARG A 77 -12.32 -7.01 -6.78
CA ARG A 77 -13.24 -6.80 -5.65
C ARG A 77 -14.70 -6.89 -6.03
N SER A 78 -15.05 -6.37 -7.20
CA SER A 78 -16.43 -6.35 -7.66
C SER A 78 -16.62 -7.27 -8.86
N LYS A 79 -17.89 -7.66 -9.08
CA LYS A 79 -18.30 -8.40 -10.29
C LYS A 79 -17.93 -7.66 -11.56
N LYS A 80 -18.08 -6.33 -11.58
CA LYS A 80 -17.72 -5.48 -12.72
C LYS A 80 -16.21 -5.50 -12.98
N GLY A 81 -15.40 -5.46 -11.93
CA GLY A 81 -13.94 -5.59 -12.04
C GLY A 81 -13.54 -6.95 -12.60
N GLU A 82 -14.19 -8.02 -12.13
CA GLU A 82 -13.97 -9.39 -12.61
C GLU A 82 -14.30 -9.53 -14.10
N GLU A 83 -15.46 -9.03 -14.52
CA GLU A 83 -15.88 -9.03 -15.93
C GLU A 83 -14.90 -8.25 -16.82
N LEU A 84 -14.45 -7.07 -16.36
CA LEU A 84 -13.47 -6.27 -17.08
C LEU A 84 -12.13 -7.00 -17.24
N LEU A 85 -11.63 -7.64 -16.18
CA LEU A 85 -10.39 -8.40 -16.23
C LEU A 85 -10.50 -9.61 -17.17
N LYS A 86 -11.63 -10.34 -17.13
CA LYS A 86 -11.91 -11.46 -18.04
C LYS A 86 -11.93 -11.01 -19.50
N ILE A 87 -12.51 -9.86 -19.80
CA ILE A 87 -12.51 -9.29 -21.16
C ILE A 87 -11.08 -8.98 -21.62
N ALA A 88 -10.28 -8.36 -20.76
CA ALA A 88 -8.90 -8.01 -21.08
C ALA A 88 -8.03 -9.25 -21.35
N ILE A 89 -8.17 -10.29 -20.52
CA ILE A 89 -7.51 -11.60 -20.73
C ILE A 89 -7.97 -12.22 -22.05
N LYS A 90 -9.28 -12.30 -22.30
CA LYS A 90 -9.84 -12.89 -23.53
C LYS A 90 -9.37 -12.15 -24.79
N LYS A 91 -9.17 -10.84 -24.73
CA LYS A 91 -8.66 -10.02 -25.84
C LYS A 91 -7.14 -10.12 -26.02
N GLY A 92 -6.43 -10.81 -25.13
CA GLY A 92 -4.97 -10.94 -25.19
C GLY A 92 -4.22 -9.63 -24.96
N VAL A 93 -4.82 -8.65 -24.29
CA VAL A 93 -4.19 -7.35 -24.02
C VAL A 93 -3.41 -7.32 -22.70
N LEU A 94 -3.44 -8.42 -21.93
CA LEU A 94 -2.71 -8.59 -20.69
C LEU A 94 -1.92 -9.89 -20.71
N GLU A 95 -0.65 -9.80 -20.33
CA GLU A 95 0.05 -10.95 -19.76
C GLU A 95 -0.37 -11.09 -18.30
N TYR A 96 -0.63 -12.31 -17.85
CA TYR A 96 -1.04 -12.58 -16.47
C TYR A 96 -0.39 -13.84 -15.94
N ARG A 97 -0.24 -13.89 -14.62
CA ARG A 97 0.24 -15.04 -13.87
C ARG A 97 -0.59 -15.15 -12.60
N GLU A 98 -0.93 -16.37 -12.22
CA GLU A 98 -1.48 -16.63 -10.91
C GLU A 98 -0.38 -16.45 -9.86
N ILE A 99 -0.77 -16.01 -8.67
CA ILE A 99 0.14 -15.81 -7.54
C ILE A 99 -0.31 -16.69 -6.39
N GLU A 100 0.65 -17.26 -5.68
CA GLU A 100 0.36 -18.09 -4.52
C GLU A 100 -0.40 -17.29 -3.44
N PRO A 101 -1.42 -17.88 -2.78
CA PRO A 101 -2.20 -17.22 -1.75
C PRO A 101 -1.36 -16.63 -0.60
N GLU A 102 -0.19 -17.20 -0.30
CA GLU A 102 0.76 -16.70 0.69
C GLU A 102 1.12 -15.21 0.48
N TYR A 103 1.22 -14.75 -0.76
CA TYR A 103 1.59 -13.36 -1.05
C TYR A 103 0.51 -12.35 -0.68
N LEU A 104 -0.74 -12.81 -0.57
CA LEU A 104 -1.81 -12.00 -0.01
C LEU A 104 -1.53 -11.65 1.45
N GLU A 105 -0.88 -12.53 2.22
CA GLU A 105 -0.61 -12.29 3.64
C GLU A 105 0.38 -11.16 3.86
N LYS A 106 1.41 -11.04 3.01
CA LYS A 106 2.36 -9.91 3.05
C LYS A 106 1.64 -8.59 2.78
N LEU A 107 0.75 -8.57 1.79
CA LEU A 107 -0.05 -7.40 1.47
C LEU A 107 -1.04 -7.06 2.59
N ARG A 108 -1.68 -8.08 3.18
CA ARG A 108 -2.58 -7.94 4.33
C ARG A 108 -1.87 -7.31 5.52
N LYS A 109 -0.69 -7.83 5.88
CA LYS A 109 0.15 -7.27 6.97
C LYS A 109 0.50 -5.81 6.72
N ALA A 110 0.91 -5.45 5.51
CA ALA A 110 1.20 -4.07 5.15
C ALA A 110 -0.05 -3.17 5.26
N SER A 111 -1.21 -3.64 4.82
CA SER A 111 -2.48 -2.90 4.93
C SER A 111 -2.86 -2.67 6.40
N VAL A 112 -2.79 -3.72 7.23
CA VAL A 112 -3.05 -3.64 8.67
C VAL A 112 -2.10 -2.65 9.36
N ASN A 113 -0.80 -2.69 9.04
CA ASN A 113 0.18 -1.77 9.61
C ASN A 113 -0.12 -0.31 9.24
N LYS A 114 -0.55 -0.03 8.00
CA LYS A 114 -1.00 1.30 7.60
C LYS A 114 -2.19 1.76 8.46
N LYS A 115 -3.21 0.90 8.61
CA LYS A 115 -4.39 1.16 9.44
C LYS A 115 -4.01 1.47 10.89
N LYS A 116 -3.22 0.60 11.53
CA LYS A 116 -2.74 0.79 12.91
C LYS A 116 -2.00 2.12 13.08
N ASN A 117 -1.10 2.45 12.15
CA ASN A 117 -0.34 3.70 12.21
C ASN A 117 -1.22 4.94 12.05
N ALA A 118 -2.18 4.90 11.11
CA ALA A 118 -3.13 5.98 10.91
C ALA A 118 -4.00 6.20 12.16
N ILE A 119 -4.57 5.14 12.73
CA ILE A 119 -5.38 5.20 13.95
C ILE A 119 -4.58 5.79 15.12
N ARG A 120 -3.33 5.34 15.34
CA ARG A 120 -2.44 5.90 16.36
C ARG A 120 -2.22 7.41 16.16
N LYS A 121 -2.03 7.87 14.92
CA LYS A 121 -1.86 9.29 14.60
C LYS A 121 -3.14 10.09 14.80
N ILE A 122 -4.30 9.52 14.48
CA ILE A 122 -5.62 10.11 14.72
C ILE A 122 -5.83 10.32 16.22
N ILE A 123 -5.67 9.26 17.03
CA ILE A 123 -5.83 9.33 18.49
C ILE A 123 -4.88 10.37 19.09
N LYS A 124 -3.61 10.39 18.64
CA LYS A 124 -2.65 11.39 19.11
C LYS A 124 -3.07 12.81 18.74
N LYS A 125 -3.73 13.01 17.59
CA LYS A 125 -4.21 14.32 17.13
C LYS A 125 -5.45 14.78 17.89
N THR A 126 -6.40 13.87 18.15
CA THR A 126 -7.69 14.20 18.78
C THR A 126 -7.64 14.14 20.30
N GLY A 127 -6.69 13.41 20.88
CA GLY A 127 -6.59 13.18 22.32
C GLY A 127 -7.71 12.29 22.89
N ASN A 128 -8.51 11.67 22.03
CA ASN A 128 -9.71 10.93 22.45
C ASN A 128 -9.88 9.65 21.61
N LEU A 129 -9.99 8.50 22.29
CA LEU A 129 -10.14 7.18 21.68
C LEU A 129 -11.47 7.00 20.93
N ASN A 130 -12.49 7.77 21.27
CA ASN A 130 -13.81 7.73 20.64
C ASN A 130 -13.98 8.79 19.56
N ASN A 131 -13.02 9.71 19.40
CA ASN A 131 -13.00 10.68 18.31
C ASN A 131 -11.93 10.27 17.29
N LEU A 132 -12.35 9.43 16.33
CA LEU A 132 -11.49 8.93 15.27
C LEU A 132 -11.60 9.73 13.96
N LEU A 133 -11.95 11.03 14.08
CA LEU A 133 -12.19 11.95 12.97
C LEU A 133 -13.31 11.48 12.04
N TYR A 134 -12.94 10.83 10.94
CA TYR A 134 -13.84 10.39 9.88
C TYR A 134 -14.16 8.89 9.97
N LEU A 135 -13.57 8.20 10.95
CA LEU A 135 -13.75 6.79 11.18
C LEU A 135 -14.84 6.55 12.23
N ASP A 136 -15.61 5.48 12.03
CA ASP A 136 -16.63 5.03 12.97
C ASP A 136 -15.96 4.26 14.14
N PRO A 137 -16.01 4.76 15.39
CA PRO A 137 -15.45 4.04 16.54
C PRO A 137 -16.18 2.72 16.85
N ASP A 138 -17.38 2.52 16.33
CA ASP A 138 -18.16 1.30 16.50
C ASP A 138 -17.90 0.25 15.40
N ASP A 139 -17.05 0.57 14.41
CA ASP A 139 -16.62 -0.39 13.39
C ASP A 139 -15.85 -1.57 14.03
N PRO A 140 -16.29 -2.83 13.84
CA PRO A 140 -15.67 -3.98 14.48
C PRO A 140 -14.19 -4.20 14.12
N LEU A 141 -13.80 -3.87 12.89
CA LEU A 141 -12.41 -3.96 12.45
C LEU A 141 -11.57 -2.91 13.19
N LEU A 142 -12.07 -1.68 13.35
CA LEU A 142 -11.35 -0.65 14.10
C LEU A 142 -11.24 -1.00 15.59
N GLN A 143 -12.29 -1.55 16.20
CA GLN A 143 -12.24 -2.01 17.59
C GLN A 143 -11.19 -3.09 17.80
N SER A 144 -11.13 -4.11 16.92
CA SER A 144 -10.11 -5.15 16.99
C SER A 144 -8.69 -4.60 16.84
N LEU A 145 -8.46 -3.68 15.89
CA LEU A 145 -7.16 -3.03 15.70
C LEU A 145 -6.74 -2.17 16.91
N LEU A 146 -7.69 -1.51 17.56
CA LEU A 146 -7.46 -0.72 18.79
C LEU A 146 -7.10 -1.61 19.98
N LEU A 147 -7.75 -2.76 20.11
CA LEU A 147 -7.44 -3.77 21.14
C LEU A 147 -6.02 -4.33 20.95
N GLU A 148 -5.67 -4.73 19.74
CA GLU A 148 -4.32 -5.20 19.42
C GLU A 148 -3.25 -4.12 19.69
N ALA A 149 -3.52 -2.87 19.29
CA ALA A 149 -2.59 -1.77 19.50
C ALA A 149 -2.35 -1.44 20.98
N LYS A 150 -3.33 -1.68 21.86
CA LYS A 150 -3.18 -1.54 23.33
C LYS A 150 -2.34 -2.66 23.94
N GLN A 151 -2.43 -3.87 23.40
CA GLN A 151 -1.67 -5.03 23.89
C GLN A 151 -0.18 -4.96 23.48
N GLU A 152 0.12 -4.49 22.26
CA GLU A 152 1.49 -4.28 21.78
C GLU A 152 2.27 -3.19 22.56
N GLY A 153 1.59 -2.25 23.22
CA GLY A 153 2.21 -1.18 24.02
C GLY A 153 2.36 -1.48 25.51
N ALA A 154 1.90 -2.65 25.96
CA ALA A 154 2.01 -3.14 27.34
C ALA A 154 3.14 -4.19 27.49
N SER A 155 3.99 -4.32 26.48
CA SER A 155 5.15 -5.24 26.40
C SER A 155 6.46 -4.47 26.40
#